data_AF-A0A7C5S2A1-F1
#
_entry.id   AF-A0A7C5S2A1-F1
#
_cell.length_a   1.000
_cell.length_b   1.000
_cell.length_c   1.000
_cell.angle_alpha   90.00
_cell.angle_beta   90.00
_cell.angle_gamma   90.00
#
_symmetry.space_group_name_H-M   'P 1'
#
loop_
_entity.id
_entity.type
_entity.pdbx_description
1 polymer ?
#
loop_
_entity_poly.entity_id
_entity_poly.type
_entity_poly.pdbx_seq_one_letter_code
_entity_poly.pdbx_strand_id
1 'polypeptide(L)'
;MKRYILTIVLTLSLVLISCSQRLDTSGNDAAYTDIKDISLSDTSTDAIDSKDIVVDGYPDKLEVKYTRENSGEPLSNEEITTNTKKILRFIKKVRYFDYVLYTTHGVDASTGKKDYQFWFNEQFKKEGDTVTFYHPTNPNDGGHNLHIPMSRVLGDVIAAYLFTGDKTAGLAAEKLCKGMSASMLGMVYDENDKVRHLMARNVVTFNHTFLTHDGKKKAVDYSGWYSPYTRWNCYRFKYEHNPYWGEVWVTNMRSKDDVPHIFRAVPIIRYAAMYANNENVKTACTEAAELLELFAKDIVDSDYRIRTKDENGNIFIPGYTEDPEVNKQQGDLASFIEYREAVPKGECNARRSAELIGYHKQINEWCGKGEPNEYDEISFAINSYNRRICRYFHLSHIANTLINRDYKASRLLLDGLDMRMEEEESMPEEKMQTSKEDWMRDVALYLVQSHSFGFPLTNEEVRLIYKYYLKAIDEFENWKYWDPWDSSVPDGDLGSYRPPSCKGSGDSQECWFRVEDIAQIFENCWSPFINPDSPRLFDCEVVRDPSKWE
;
A
#
# COMPACT_ATOMS: atom_id res chain seq x y z
N MET A 1 -1.63 16.51 33.59
CA MET A 1 -1.62 15.96 32.21
C MET A 1 -0.27 16.06 31.51
N LYS A 2 0.29 17.26 31.22
CA LYS A 2 1.59 17.39 30.49
C LYS A 2 2.82 16.67 31.11
N ARG A 3 2.86 16.43 32.43
CA ARG A 3 3.96 15.68 33.08
C ARG A 3 3.80 14.15 33.05
N TYR A 4 2.58 13.63 32.87
CA TYR A 4 2.33 12.19 32.81
C TYR A 4 2.59 11.61 31.40
N ILE A 5 2.33 12.40 30.35
CA ILE A 5 2.65 12.05 28.97
C ILE A 5 4.18 11.90 28.79
N LEU A 6 4.97 12.75 29.46
CA LEU A 6 6.43 12.67 29.37
C LEU A 6 7.00 11.38 29.99
N THR A 7 6.38 10.85 31.06
CA THR A 7 6.82 9.60 31.69
C THR A 7 6.42 8.37 30.87
N ILE A 8 5.25 8.35 30.25
CA ILE A 8 4.84 7.26 29.35
C ILE A 8 5.73 7.25 28.09
N VAL A 9 6.01 8.43 27.51
CA VAL A 9 6.93 8.54 26.35
C VAL A 9 8.35 8.09 26.70
N LEU A 10 8.87 8.40 27.89
CA LEU A 10 10.20 7.93 28.30
C LEU A 10 10.27 6.42 28.56
N THR A 11 9.19 5.81 29.06
CA THR A 11 9.18 4.36 29.33
C THR A 11 8.94 3.52 28.07
N LEU A 12 8.16 4.04 27.10
CA LEU A 12 7.99 3.41 25.78
C LEU A 12 9.20 3.64 24.83
N SER A 13 9.85 4.81 24.88
CA SER A 13 11.03 5.09 24.05
C SER A 13 12.23 4.20 24.41
N LEU A 14 12.33 3.73 25.66
CA LEU A 14 13.39 2.83 26.11
C LEU A 14 13.22 1.38 25.63
N VAL A 15 12.09 1.02 25.00
CA VAL A 15 11.80 -0.34 24.52
C VAL A 15 11.90 -0.47 22.99
N LEU A 16 11.96 0.64 22.24
CA LEU A 16 12.03 0.63 20.76
C LEU A 16 13.36 1.14 20.17
N ILE A 17 14.36 1.43 21.01
CA ILE A 17 15.72 1.75 20.55
C ILE A 17 16.56 0.47 20.55
N SER A 18 16.65 -0.18 19.39
CA SER A 18 17.81 -1.01 19.08
C SER A 18 18.23 -0.87 17.62
N CYS A 19 18.87 0.27 17.34
CA CYS A 19 20.10 0.25 16.56
C CYS A 19 21.07 1.31 17.09
N SER A 20 22.22 0.84 17.59
CA SER A 20 23.44 1.55 17.94
C SER A 20 23.60 2.16 19.36
N GLN A 21 24.52 1.52 20.10
CA GLN A 21 25.32 1.98 21.25
C GLN A 21 24.74 1.91 22.68
N ARG A 22 25.31 0.91 23.38
CA ARG A 22 25.37 0.61 24.81
C ARG A 22 25.81 1.81 25.66
N LEU A 23 25.17 2.02 26.81
CA LEU A 23 25.81 2.42 28.09
C LEU A 23 24.82 2.26 29.26
N ASP A 24 25.32 1.69 30.36
CA ASP A 24 24.64 1.41 31.63
C ASP A 24 24.20 2.68 32.40
N THR A 25 23.11 2.62 33.19
CA THR A 25 23.14 2.65 34.68
C THR A 25 21.75 2.76 35.35
N SER A 26 21.64 2.00 36.45
CA SER A 26 20.72 1.95 37.61
C SER A 26 19.63 3.01 37.88
N GLY A 27 18.42 2.50 38.21
CA GLY A 27 17.81 2.55 39.56
C GLY A 27 16.89 3.73 39.94
N ASN A 28 15.59 3.48 40.13
CA ASN A 28 14.88 3.57 41.43
C ASN A 28 13.35 3.43 41.32
N ASP A 29 12.79 2.77 42.33
CA ASP A 29 11.38 2.52 42.63
C ASP A 29 10.55 3.79 42.90
N ALA A 30 9.25 3.77 42.54
CA ALA A 30 8.18 4.37 43.35
C ALA A 30 6.75 3.96 42.90
N ALA A 31 6.10 3.21 43.80
CA ALA A 31 4.68 3.23 44.21
C ALA A 31 3.56 3.63 43.23
N TYR A 32 2.69 2.65 42.94
CA TYR A 32 1.35 2.80 42.36
C TYR A 32 0.32 3.21 43.44
N THR A 33 -0.50 4.22 43.16
CA THR A 33 -1.75 4.48 43.88
C THR A 33 -2.92 4.63 42.90
N ASP A 34 -3.74 3.58 42.89
CA ASP A 34 -5.20 3.51 42.82
C ASP A 34 -5.98 4.82 42.57
N ILE A 35 -6.68 4.93 41.41
CA ILE A 35 -7.87 5.78 41.26
C ILE A 35 -8.93 5.08 40.40
N LYS A 36 -10.08 4.86 41.03
CA LYS A 36 -11.35 4.33 40.54
C LYS A 36 -12.17 5.31 39.68
N ASP A 37 -13.03 4.70 38.86
CA ASP A 37 -14.38 5.12 38.45
C ASP A 37 -14.58 6.49 37.78
N ILE A 38 -14.78 6.46 36.46
CA ILE A 38 -15.67 7.40 35.78
C ILE A 38 -16.58 6.62 34.83
N SER A 39 -17.83 6.43 35.25
CA SER A 39 -18.94 5.94 34.44
C SER A 39 -19.35 7.00 33.41
N LEU A 40 -19.36 6.65 32.13
CA LEU A 40 -19.97 7.47 31.08
C LEU A 40 -21.36 6.90 30.75
N SER A 41 -22.37 7.71 31.03
CA SER A 41 -23.78 7.43 30.82
C SER A 41 -24.17 7.56 29.35
N ASP A 42 -24.94 6.57 28.89
CA ASP A 42 -25.66 6.50 27.61
C ASP A 42 -26.51 7.73 27.31
N THR A 43 -26.41 8.23 26.07
CA THR A 43 -27.54 8.93 25.41
C THR A 43 -27.62 8.57 23.92
N SER A 44 -28.56 7.67 23.65
CA SER A 44 -29.45 7.51 22.48
C SER A 44 -28.93 7.84 21.07
N THR A 45 -28.74 6.78 20.28
CA THR A 45 -28.70 6.78 18.81
C THR A 45 -30.11 6.77 18.22
N ASP A 46 -30.50 7.83 17.52
CA ASP A 46 -31.58 7.74 16.53
C ASP A 46 -31.07 6.99 15.30
N ALA A 47 -31.36 5.69 15.26
CA ALA A 47 -31.13 4.84 14.10
C ALA A 47 -32.11 5.24 12.99
N ILE A 48 -31.58 5.81 11.91
CA ILE A 48 -32.32 5.88 10.65
C ILE A 48 -32.39 4.45 10.12
N ASP A 49 -33.61 3.91 10.10
CA ASP A 49 -33.99 2.64 9.48
C ASP A 49 -33.72 2.69 7.97
N SER A 50 -32.49 2.36 7.57
CA SER A 50 -32.13 2.19 6.16
C SER A 50 -32.65 0.84 5.69
N LYS A 51 -33.87 0.83 5.14
CA LYS A 51 -34.32 -0.29 4.31
C LYS A 51 -33.27 -0.54 3.24
N ASP A 52 -32.72 -1.74 3.23
CA ASP A 52 -31.75 -2.25 2.26
C ASP A 52 -32.30 -2.13 0.84
N ILE A 53 -32.02 -1.00 0.19
CA ILE A 53 -32.07 -0.93 -1.27
C ILE A 53 -30.83 -1.67 -1.72
N VAL A 54 -31.00 -2.92 -2.15
CA VAL A 54 -29.97 -3.64 -2.90
C VAL A 54 -29.82 -2.93 -4.23
N VAL A 55 -28.90 -1.96 -4.29
CA VAL A 55 -28.46 -1.37 -5.55
C VAL A 55 -27.46 -2.35 -6.16
N ASP A 56 -27.79 -2.90 -7.32
CA ASP A 56 -26.86 -3.75 -8.05
C ASP A 56 -25.57 -2.98 -8.39
N GLY A 57 -24.42 -3.57 -8.06
CA GLY A 57 -23.11 -3.04 -8.39
C GLY A 57 -22.55 -1.97 -7.43
N TYR A 58 -21.32 -1.55 -7.74
CA TYR A 58 -20.61 -0.53 -6.97
C TYR A 58 -21.03 0.89 -7.40
N PRO A 59 -20.84 1.91 -6.53
CA PRO A 59 -21.12 3.30 -6.91
C PRO A 59 -20.34 3.73 -8.17
N ASP A 60 -20.95 4.51 -9.04
CA ASP A 60 -20.34 5.02 -10.28
C ASP A 60 -20.09 6.53 -10.26
N LYS A 61 -20.39 7.19 -9.12
CA LYS A 61 -20.14 8.60 -8.87
C LYS A 61 -19.97 8.88 -7.36
N LEU A 62 -19.40 10.04 -7.03
CA LEU A 62 -19.36 10.55 -5.66
C LEU A 62 -20.75 11.06 -5.22
N GLU A 63 -21.40 10.36 -4.29
CA GLU A 63 -22.69 10.79 -3.69
C GLU A 63 -22.51 11.73 -2.49
N VAL A 64 -21.29 11.82 -1.96
CA VAL A 64 -20.95 12.68 -0.83
C VAL A 64 -20.71 14.10 -1.32
N LYS A 65 -21.44 15.07 -0.75
CA LYS A 65 -21.14 16.50 -0.97
C LYS A 65 -20.14 17.00 0.07
N TYR A 66 -18.96 17.40 -0.41
CA TYR A 66 -17.89 17.92 0.42
C TYR A 66 -17.17 19.06 -0.32
N THR A 67 -16.95 20.18 0.35
CA THR A 67 -16.30 21.37 -0.21
C THR A 67 -15.37 21.94 0.84
N ARG A 68 -14.25 22.54 0.40
CA ARG A 68 -13.38 23.35 1.25
C ARG A 68 -12.91 24.59 0.50
N GLU A 69 -12.30 25.53 1.21
CA GLU A 69 -11.81 26.77 0.60
C GLU A 69 -10.70 26.46 -0.40
N ASN A 70 -10.82 27.02 -1.61
CA ASN A 70 -9.80 26.87 -2.63
C ASN A 70 -8.74 27.97 -2.46
N SER A 71 -7.47 27.61 -2.38
CA SER A 71 -6.33 28.51 -2.34
C SER A 71 -5.46 28.40 -3.60
N GLY A 72 -4.74 29.48 -3.92
CA GLY A 72 -3.78 29.54 -5.03
C GLY A 72 -4.38 29.89 -6.39
N GLU A 73 -3.50 30.32 -7.30
CA GLU A 73 -3.87 30.69 -8.67
C GLU A 73 -4.16 29.45 -9.53
N PRO A 74 -5.32 29.35 -10.19
CA PRO A 74 -5.65 28.20 -11.03
C PRO A 74 -4.67 28.06 -12.19
N LEU A 75 -4.36 26.82 -12.55
CA LEU A 75 -3.77 26.53 -13.85
C LEU A 75 -4.83 26.74 -14.94
N SER A 76 -4.43 27.29 -16.07
CA SER A 76 -5.28 27.32 -17.25
C SER A 76 -5.55 25.90 -17.77
N ASN A 77 -6.66 25.73 -18.49
CA ASN A 77 -6.94 24.47 -19.17
C ASN A 77 -5.82 24.05 -20.12
N GLU A 78 -5.17 25.02 -20.78
CA GLU A 78 -4.05 24.76 -21.68
C GLU A 78 -2.82 24.23 -20.93
N GLU A 79 -2.50 24.79 -19.76
CA GLU A 79 -1.42 24.28 -18.90
C GLU A 79 -1.72 22.85 -18.44
N ILE A 80 -2.95 22.58 -17.98
CA ILE A 80 -3.38 21.24 -17.53
C ILE A 80 -3.25 20.22 -18.67
N THR A 81 -3.79 20.54 -19.86
CA THR A 81 -3.70 19.66 -21.03
C THR A 81 -2.24 19.45 -21.46
N THR A 82 -1.41 20.50 -21.47
CA THR A 82 0.01 20.41 -21.82
C THR A 82 0.78 19.51 -20.86
N ASN A 83 0.58 19.69 -19.55
CA ASN A 83 1.23 18.88 -18.54
C ASN A 83 0.75 17.42 -18.58
N THR A 84 -0.56 17.20 -18.75
CA THR A 84 -1.16 15.87 -18.93
C THR A 84 -0.52 15.15 -20.13
N LYS A 85 -0.41 15.83 -21.28
CA LYS A 85 0.27 15.27 -22.47
C LYS A 85 1.75 15.00 -22.23
N LYS A 86 2.47 15.84 -21.48
CA LYS A 86 3.89 15.57 -21.14
C LYS A 86 4.02 14.24 -20.38
N ILE A 87 3.15 14.00 -19.40
CA ILE A 87 3.14 12.75 -18.62
C ILE A 87 2.79 11.55 -19.52
N LEU A 88 1.73 11.65 -20.32
CA LEU A 88 1.26 10.54 -21.16
C LEU A 88 2.22 10.21 -22.31
N ARG A 89 2.86 11.22 -22.92
CA ARG A 89 3.95 11.00 -23.89
C ARG A 89 5.09 10.21 -23.26
N PHE A 90 5.48 10.55 -22.04
CA PHE A 90 6.50 9.80 -21.33
C PHE A 90 6.08 8.35 -21.10
N ILE A 91 4.90 8.11 -20.51
CA ILE A 91 4.34 6.76 -20.25
C ILE A 91 4.33 5.91 -21.53
N LYS A 92 3.93 6.51 -22.66
CA LYS A 92 3.94 5.86 -23.98
C LYS A 92 5.36 5.57 -24.48
N LYS A 93 6.23 6.58 -24.44
CA LYS A 93 7.62 6.51 -24.92
C LYS A 93 8.40 5.40 -24.22
N VAL A 94 8.26 5.30 -22.90
CA VAL A 94 8.97 4.28 -22.11
C VAL A 94 8.24 2.94 -22.04
N ARG A 95 7.07 2.84 -22.71
CA ARG A 95 6.21 1.65 -22.69
C ARG A 95 5.94 1.19 -21.26
N TYR A 96 5.49 2.09 -20.39
CA TYR A 96 5.43 1.88 -18.94
C TYR A 96 4.76 0.55 -18.53
N PHE A 97 3.64 0.17 -19.15
CA PHE A 97 2.98 -1.10 -18.81
C PHE A 97 3.78 -2.33 -19.23
N ASP A 98 4.54 -2.24 -20.32
CA ASP A 98 5.51 -3.29 -20.66
C ASP A 98 6.65 -3.31 -19.62
N TYR A 99 7.15 -2.14 -19.19
CA TYR A 99 8.15 -2.03 -18.14
C TYR A 99 7.67 -2.65 -16.80
N VAL A 100 6.40 -2.48 -16.43
CA VAL A 100 5.81 -3.18 -15.29
C VAL A 100 5.95 -4.69 -15.47
N LEU A 101 5.47 -5.27 -16.59
CA LEU A 101 5.58 -6.70 -16.87
C LEU A 101 7.03 -7.21 -16.97
N TYR A 102 7.92 -6.37 -17.49
CA TYR A 102 9.35 -6.64 -17.57
C TYR A 102 9.98 -6.74 -16.19
N THR A 103 9.53 -5.95 -15.22
CA THR A 103 10.15 -5.84 -13.88
C THR A 103 9.37 -6.55 -12.77
N THR A 104 8.22 -7.12 -13.08
CA THR A 104 7.46 -8.01 -12.18
C THR A 104 7.82 -9.46 -12.44
N HIS A 105 7.91 -10.29 -11.40
CA HIS A 105 8.26 -11.71 -11.55
C HIS A 105 7.63 -12.57 -10.47
N GLY A 106 7.62 -13.87 -10.70
CA GLY A 106 6.91 -14.88 -9.91
C GLY A 106 6.99 -16.19 -10.66
N VAL A 107 5.88 -16.92 -10.72
CA VAL A 107 5.77 -18.15 -11.52
C VAL A 107 5.15 -17.85 -12.87
N ASP A 108 5.83 -18.21 -13.96
CA ASP A 108 5.28 -18.11 -15.30
C ASP A 108 4.36 -19.31 -15.65
N ALA A 109 3.38 -19.07 -16.51
CA ALA A 109 2.41 -20.08 -16.92
C ALA A 109 3.06 -21.27 -17.68
N SER A 110 4.20 -21.07 -18.33
CA SER A 110 4.95 -22.14 -19.02
C SER A 110 5.45 -23.25 -18.10
N THR A 111 5.47 -23.00 -16.78
CA THR A 111 5.85 -24.01 -15.77
C THR A 111 4.76 -25.07 -15.54
N GLY A 112 3.53 -24.84 -16.03
CA GLY A 112 2.37 -25.68 -15.74
C GLY A 112 1.81 -25.54 -14.32
N LYS A 113 2.36 -24.62 -13.53
CA LYS A 113 1.85 -24.25 -12.19
C LYS A 113 0.99 -23.00 -12.26
N LYS A 114 0.27 -22.68 -11.18
CA LYS A 114 -0.51 -21.45 -11.08
C LYS A 114 0.42 -20.25 -11.24
N ASP A 115 0.20 -19.42 -12.25
CA ASP A 115 1.07 -18.28 -12.53
C ASP A 115 0.75 -17.09 -11.62
N TYR A 116 1.76 -16.27 -11.32
CA TYR A 116 1.59 -15.00 -10.61
C TYR A 116 2.81 -14.11 -10.83
N GLN A 117 2.67 -12.81 -10.57
CA GLN A 117 3.82 -11.93 -10.49
C GLN A 117 3.69 -10.93 -9.34
N PHE A 118 4.81 -10.64 -8.70
CA PHE A 118 4.98 -9.55 -7.75
C PHE A 118 5.84 -8.46 -8.35
N TRP A 119 5.65 -7.22 -7.90
CA TRP A 119 6.62 -6.16 -8.13
C TRP A 119 7.58 -6.06 -6.94
N PHE A 120 8.66 -6.85 -6.98
CA PHE A 120 9.66 -6.89 -5.92
C PHE A 120 10.51 -5.61 -5.85
N ASN A 121 11.63 -5.63 -5.11
CA ASN A 121 12.64 -4.56 -5.12
C ASN A 121 14.03 -5.18 -5.30
N GLU A 122 14.22 -5.90 -6.41
CA GLU A 122 15.42 -6.73 -6.61
C GLU A 122 16.39 -6.15 -7.64
N GLN A 123 17.48 -6.89 -7.82
CA GLN A 123 18.49 -6.61 -8.82
C GLN A 123 18.22 -7.39 -10.10
N PHE A 124 18.81 -6.92 -11.19
CA PHE A 124 18.74 -7.59 -12.48
C PHE A 124 20.09 -7.53 -13.19
N LYS A 125 20.34 -8.56 -14.00
CA LYS A 125 21.53 -8.67 -14.83
C LYS A 125 21.15 -9.10 -16.24
N LYS A 126 22.00 -8.77 -17.21
CA LYS A 126 21.85 -9.16 -18.61
C LYS A 126 23.01 -10.04 -19.05
N GLU A 127 22.70 -11.14 -19.72
CA GLU A 127 23.66 -12.05 -20.33
C GLU A 127 23.17 -12.39 -21.75
N GLY A 128 23.75 -11.74 -22.76
CA GLY A 128 23.31 -11.85 -24.14
C GLY A 128 21.86 -11.40 -24.35
N ASP A 129 20.99 -12.32 -24.75
CA ASP A 129 19.56 -12.07 -24.98
C ASP A 129 18.67 -12.35 -23.77
N THR A 130 19.26 -12.74 -22.64
CA THR A 130 18.53 -13.11 -21.42
C THR A 130 18.74 -12.07 -20.32
N VAL A 131 17.63 -11.61 -19.73
CA VAL A 131 17.65 -10.77 -18.53
C VAL A 131 17.18 -11.59 -17.35
N THR A 132 18.00 -11.64 -16.31
CA THR A 132 17.72 -12.39 -15.08
C THR A 132 17.41 -11.41 -13.94
N PHE A 133 16.24 -11.55 -13.34
CA PHE A 133 15.89 -10.87 -12.09
C PHE A 133 16.29 -11.78 -10.93
N TYR A 134 17.21 -11.32 -10.09
CA TYR A 134 17.82 -12.17 -9.08
C TYR A 134 17.76 -11.55 -7.69
N HIS A 135 17.61 -12.41 -6.69
CA HIS A 135 17.45 -12.05 -5.29
C HIS A 135 18.78 -12.30 -4.58
N PRO A 136 19.57 -11.25 -4.27
CA PRO A 136 20.88 -11.43 -3.66
C PRO A 136 20.77 -12.03 -2.25
N THR A 137 21.81 -12.75 -1.83
CA THR A 137 21.93 -13.20 -0.43
C THR A 137 22.16 -11.97 0.46
N ASN A 138 21.08 -11.45 1.01
CA ASN A 138 21.12 -10.31 1.92
C ASN A 138 20.31 -10.66 3.17
N PRO A 139 20.96 -10.86 4.34
CA PRO A 139 20.26 -11.19 5.57
C PRO A 139 19.50 -10.02 6.18
N ASN A 140 19.48 -8.85 5.54
CA ASN A 140 18.66 -7.69 5.93
C ASN A 140 17.53 -7.41 4.94
N ASP A 141 17.62 -7.91 3.70
CA ASP A 141 16.58 -7.74 2.69
C ASP A 141 15.77 -9.03 2.55
N GLY A 142 14.58 -8.91 2.00
CA GLY A 142 13.71 -10.05 1.81
C GLY A 142 12.35 -9.70 1.27
N GLY A 143 12.15 -8.53 0.65
CA GLY A 143 10.84 -8.13 0.13
C GLY A 143 9.76 -8.05 1.21
N HIS A 144 10.12 -7.61 2.42
CA HIS A 144 9.21 -7.62 3.59
C HIS A 144 7.99 -6.72 3.41
N ASN A 145 8.15 -5.64 2.63
CA ASN A 145 7.16 -4.60 2.42
C ASN A 145 6.85 -4.37 0.92
N LEU A 146 6.91 -5.43 0.10
CA LEU A 146 6.71 -5.32 -1.35
C LEU A 146 5.30 -4.85 -1.73
N HIS A 147 4.32 -5.03 -0.84
CA HIS A 147 2.93 -4.71 -1.14
C HIS A 147 2.65 -3.20 -1.08
N ILE A 148 3.52 -2.40 -0.46
CA ILE A 148 3.43 -0.94 -0.52
C ILE A 148 3.46 -0.43 -1.97
N PRO A 149 4.56 -0.61 -2.75
CA PRO A 149 4.61 -0.14 -4.13
C PRO A 149 3.69 -0.98 -5.03
N MET A 150 3.60 -2.30 -4.81
CA MET A 150 2.79 -3.17 -5.65
C MET A 150 1.30 -2.79 -5.62
N SER A 151 0.74 -2.41 -4.46
CA SER A 151 -0.69 -2.06 -4.36
C SER A 151 -1.05 -0.75 -5.06
N ARG A 152 -0.09 0.17 -5.20
CA ARG A 152 -0.27 1.40 -5.98
C ARG A 152 -0.36 1.05 -7.46
N VAL A 153 0.59 0.24 -7.90
CA VAL A 153 0.75 -0.10 -9.31
C VAL A 153 -0.39 -0.99 -9.77
N LEU A 154 -0.80 -1.94 -8.93
CA LEU A 154 -2.00 -2.74 -9.15
C LEU A 154 -3.22 -1.84 -9.38
N GLY A 155 -3.41 -0.81 -8.55
CA GLY A 155 -4.48 0.17 -8.75
C GLY A 155 -4.35 0.90 -10.09
N ASP A 156 -3.15 1.40 -10.41
CA ASP A 156 -2.90 2.15 -11.64
C ASP A 156 -3.10 1.33 -12.91
N VAL A 157 -2.63 0.07 -12.95
CA VAL A 157 -2.80 -0.79 -14.14
C VAL A 157 -4.24 -1.26 -14.30
N ILE A 158 -4.96 -1.50 -13.20
CA ILE A 158 -6.41 -1.77 -13.26
C ILE A 158 -7.12 -0.53 -13.81
N ALA A 159 -6.85 0.65 -13.26
CA ALA A 159 -7.47 1.89 -13.69
C ALA A 159 -7.19 2.16 -15.17
N ALA A 160 -5.94 2.03 -15.61
CA ALA A 160 -5.55 2.21 -17.00
C ALA A 160 -6.29 1.24 -17.91
N TYR A 161 -6.37 -0.04 -17.53
CA TYR A 161 -7.10 -1.05 -18.27
C TYR A 161 -8.60 -0.74 -18.38
N LEU A 162 -9.26 -0.44 -17.25
CA LEU A 162 -10.70 -0.16 -17.21
C LEU A 162 -11.05 1.15 -17.93
N PHE A 163 -10.15 2.14 -17.93
CA PHE A 163 -10.40 3.46 -18.50
C PHE A 163 -10.08 3.57 -19.99
N THR A 164 -9.02 2.91 -20.44
CA THR A 164 -8.50 3.04 -21.82
C THR A 164 -8.66 1.78 -22.66
N GLY A 165 -8.89 0.62 -22.02
CA GLY A 165 -8.88 -0.69 -22.68
C GLY A 165 -7.49 -1.20 -23.05
N ASP A 166 -6.41 -0.60 -22.53
CA ASP A 166 -5.04 -1.02 -22.80
C ASP A 166 -4.81 -2.48 -22.41
N LYS A 167 -4.43 -3.31 -23.39
CA LYS A 167 -4.29 -4.75 -23.21
C LYS A 167 -3.07 -5.12 -22.37
N THR A 168 -1.99 -4.34 -22.44
CA THR A 168 -0.79 -4.58 -21.65
C THR A 168 -1.03 -4.22 -20.19
N ALA A 169 -1.73 -3.12 -19.92
CA ALA A 169 -2.22 -2.79 -18.58
C ALA A 169 -3.16 -3.88 -18.04
N GLY A 170 -4.06 -4.41 -18.88
CA GLY A 170 -4.91 -5.54 -18.52
C GLY A 170 -4.13 -6.80 -18.15
N LEU A 171 -3.08 -7.14 -18.92
CA LEU A 171 -2.21 -8.27 -18.57
C LEU A 171 -1.44 -8.02 -17.27
N ALA A 172 -0.94 -6.80 -17.04
CA ALA A 172 -0.30 -6.44 -15.77
C ALA A 172 -1.28 -6.55 -14.60
N ALA A 173 -2.53 -6.09 -14.76
CA ALA A 173 -3.59 -6.23 -13.77
C ALA A 173 -3.88 -7.70 -13.45
N GLU A 174 -4.01 -8.56 -14.46
CA GLU A 174 -4.16 -10.01 -14.27
C GLU A 174 -3.02 -10.58 -13.41
N LYS A 175 -1.76 -10.33 -13.79
CA LYS A 175 -0.59 -10.92 -13.13
C LYS A 175 -0.42 -10.41 -11.69
N LEU A 176 -0.69 -9.14 -11.44
CA LEU A 176 -0.59 -8.54 -10.11
C LEU A 176 -1.78 -8.91 -9.21
N CYS A 177 -3.00 -9.08 -9.74
CA CYS A 177 -4.12 -9.67 -9.00
C CYS A 177 -3.78 -11.11 -8.57
N LYS A 178 -3.22 -11.93 -9.48
CA LYS A 178 -2.71 -13.27 -9.13
C LYS A 178 -1.58 -13.21 -8.09
N GLY A 179 -0.71 -12.19 -8.16
CA GLY A 179 0.29 -11.91 -7.13
C GLY A 179 -0.35 -11.69 -5.76
N MET A 180 -1.37 -10.84 -5.68
CA MET A 180 -2.10 -10.59 -4.43
C MET A 180 -2.69 -11.88 -3.87
N SER A 181 -3.31 -12.73 -4.70
CA SER A 181 -3.74 -14.07 -4.28
C SER A 181 -2.55 -14.91 -3.80
N ALA A 182 -1.43 -14.90 -4.52
CA ALA A 182 -0.28 -15.73 -4.22
C ALA A 182 0.37 -15.42 -2.86
N SER A 183 0.32 -14.18 -2.38
CA SER A 183 0.81 -13.85 -1.03
C SER A 183 0.01 -14.53 0.07
N MET A 184 -1.25 -14.90 -0.18
CA MET A 184 -2.07 -15.68 0.77
C MET A 184 -1.99 -17.19 0.49
N LEU A 185 -2.05 -17.59 -0.78
CA LEU A 185 -1.97 -19.00 -1.18
C LEU A 185 -0.62 -19.65 -0.87
N GLY A 186 0.47 -18.87 -0.80
CA GLY A 186 1.77 -19.37 -0.36
C GLY A 186 1.78 -19.82 1.09
N MET A 187 0.90 -19.28 1.94
CA MET A 187 0.76 -19.69 3.34
C MET A 187 -0.10 -20.95 3.53
N VAL A 188 -0.60 -21.57 2.46
CA VAL A 188 -1.25 -22.88 2.52
C VAL A 188 -0.16 -23.94 2.67
N TYR A 189 -0.16 -24.62 3.81
CA TYR A 189 0.87 -25.59 4.20
C TYR A 189 0.88 -26.81 3.29
N ASP A 190 -0.30 -27.43 3.11
CA ASP A 190 -0.52 -28.62 2.30
C ASP A 190 -1.97 -28.68 1.76
N GLU A 191 -2.37 -29.81 1.15
CA GLU A 191 -3.74 -30.02 0.65
C GLU A 191 -4.83 -30.11 1.75
N ASN A 192 -4.42 -30.36 2.99
CA ASN A 192 -5.32 -30.51 4.14
C ASN A 192 -5.60 -29.18 4.83
N ASP A 193 -4.69 -28.21 4.68
CA ASP A 193 -4.85 -26.85 5.19
C ASP A 193 -6.00 -26.10 4.50
N LYS A 194 -7.04 -25.81 5.28
CA LYS A 194 -8.25 -25.13 4.79
C LYS A 194 -8.16 -23.60 4.90
N VAL A 195 -7.12 -23.06 5.53
CA VAL A 195 -6.97 -21.62 5.78
C VAL A 195 -6.09 -21.02 4.68
N ARG A 196 -6.75 -20.48 3.64
CA ARG A 196 -6.10 -19.98 2.41
C ARG A 196 -5.88 -18.47 2.35
N HIS A 197 -6.23 -17.75 3.41
CA HIS A 197 -6.33 -16.28 3.43
C HIS A 197 -5.34 -15.61 4.38
N LEU A 198 -4.47 -16.34 5.08
CA LEU A 198 -3.40 -15.72 5.86
C LEU A 198 -2.29 -15.25 4.93
N MET A 199 -1.86 -14.01 5.07
CA MET A 199 -0.96 -13.39 4.11
C MET A 199 0.51 -13.49 4.54
N ALA A 200 1.36 -14.04 3.67
CA ALA A 200 2.82 -13.95 3.76
C ALA A 200 3.29 -12.53 3.41
N ARG A 201 4.45 -12.10 3.92
CA ARG A 201 5.19 -10.92 3.45
C ARG A 201 5.57 -11.03 1.97
N ASN A 202 6.05 -12.22 1.58
CA ASN A 202 6.40 -12.61 0.22
C ASN A 202 6.45 -14.14 0.11
N VAL A 203 6.40 -14.60 -1.14
CA VAL A 203 6.47 -16.01 -1.53
C VAL A 203 7.40 -16.13 -2.72
N VAL A 204 8.39 -17.01 -2.62
CA VAL A 204 9.29 -17.37 -3.72
C VAL A 204 9.30 -18.87 -3.92
N THR A 205 9.37 -19.32 -5.17
CA THR A 205 9.21 -20.74 -5.53
C THR A 205 10.52 -21.30 -6.07
N PHE A 206 10.60 -21.55 -7.37
CA PHE A 206 11.72 -22.16 -8.06
C PHE A 206 12.23 -21.26 -9.20
N ASN A 207 13.53 -21.35 -9.47
CA ASN A 207 14.15 -20.66 -10.60
C ASN A 207 13.65 -21.25 -11.93
N HIS A 208 13.40 -20.38 -12.90
CA HIS A 208 13.03 -20.80 -14.26
C HIS A 208 13.29 -19.68 -15.27
N THR A 209 13.28 -20.07 -16.54
CA THR A 209 13.41 -19.17 -17.69
C THR A 209 12.16 -19.29 -18.54
N PHE A 210 11.66 -18.16 -19.03
CA PHE A 210 10.45 -18.07 -19.83
C PHE A 210 10.55 -16.92 -20.83
N LEU A 211 9.55 -16.82 -21.70
CA LEU A 211 9.43 -15.69 -22.62
C LEU A 211 8.46 -14.66 -22.02
N THR A 212 8.83 -13.37 -22.09
CA THR A 212 7.89 -12.28 -21.80
C THR A 212 6.70 -12.32 -22.77
N HIS A 213 5.67 -11.53 -22.48
CA HIS A 213 4.48 -11.42 -23.35
C HIS A 213 4.80 -10.96 -24.78
N ASP A 214 5.94 -10.29 -24.98
CA ASP A 214 6.46 -9.86 -26.28
C ASP A 214 7.66 -10.69 -26.79
N GLY A 215 7.94 -11.86 -26.18
CA GLY A 215 8.87 -12.85 -26.72
C GLY A 215 10.34 -12.72 -26.30
N LYS A 216 10.66 -11.87 -25.32
CA LYS A 216 12.03 -11.69 -24.79
C LYS A 216 12.36 -12.76 -23.74
N LYS A 217 13.62 -13.19 -23.66
CA LYS A 217 14.02 -14.21 -22.69
C LYS A 217 14.22 -13.61 -21.30
N LYS A 218 13.41 -14.05 -20.35
CA LYS A 218 13.47 -13.64 -18.95
C LYS A 218 13.78 -14.84 -18.08
N ALA A 219 14.64 -14.64 -17.09
CA ALA A 219 14.90 -15.62 -16.05
C ALA A 219 14.66 -15.03 -14.66
N VAL A 220 14.32 -15.88 -13.71
CA VAL A 220 14.18 -15.54 -12.29
C VAL A 220 15.11 -16.41 -11.47
N ASP A 221 15.83 -15.79 -10.54
CA ASP A 221 16.78 -16.45 -9.65
C ASP A 221 16.53 -16.05 -8.19
N TYR A 222 15.88 -16.93 -7.45
CA TYR A 222 15.59 -16.80 -6.02
C TYR A 222 16.68 -17.43 -5.13
N SER A 223 17.80 -17.91 -5.70
CA SER A 223 18.78 -18.71 -4.95
C SER A 223 19.31 -18.03 -3.69
N GLY A 224 19.46 -16.70 -3.72
CA GLY A 224 19.92 -15.96 -2.54
C GLY A 224 18.91 -15.90 -1.39
N TRP A 225 17.65 -16.29 -1.63
CA TRP A 225 16.59 -16.34 -0.63
C TRP A 225 16.23 -17.74 -0.15
N TYR A 226 16.84 -18.80 -0.70
CA TYR A 226 16.66 -20.20 -0.26
C TYR A 226 17.43 -20.50 1.03
N SER A 227 17.12 -19.75 2.08
CA SER A 227 17.65 -19.96 3.43
C SER A 227 16.63 -19.54 4.48
N PRO A 228 16.52 -20.30 5.58
CA PRO A 228 15.65 -19.90 6.67
C PRO A 228 16.28 -18.78 7.46
N TYR A 229 15.45 -17.95 8.08
CA TYR A 229 15.89 -17.05 9.14
C TYR A 229 14.76 -16.76 10.10
N THR A 230 15.14 -16.31 11.30
CA THR A 230 14.22 -15.83 12.33
C THR A 230 14.62 -14.40 12.67
N ARG A 231 13.70 -13.44 12.56
CA ARG A 231 13.86 -12.05 12.98
C ARG A 231 12.72 -11.65 13.88
N TRP A 232 12.88 -10.53 14.57
CA TRP A 232 11.85 -9.97 15.43
C TRP A 232 10.54 -9.69 14.69
N ASN A 233 10.59 -9.40 13.38
CA ASN A 233 9.42 -9.00 12.58
C ASN A 233 8.94 -10.02 11.54
N CYS A 234 9.66 -11.13 11.35
CA CYS A 234 9.28 -12.19 10.41
C CYS A 234 10.20 -13.40 10.50
N TYR A 235 9.68 -14.53 10.07
CA TYR A 235 10.42 -15.76 9.84
C TYR A 235 10.37 -16.10 8.35
N ARG A 236 11.47 -16.66 7.84
CA ARG A 236 11.50 -17.31 6.53
C ARG A 236 11.75 -18.79 6.70
N PHE A 237 10.93 -19.58 6.05
CA PHE A 237 11.00 -21.04 6.07
C PHE A 237 10.40 -21.61 4.80
N LYS A 238 10.45 -22.94 4.68
CA LYS A 238 10.07 -23.68 3.49
C LYS A 238 8.83 -24.53 3.76
N TYR A 239 7.88 -24.53 2.85
CA TYR A 239 6.82 -25.53 2.77
C TYR A 239 7.11 -26.47 1.60
N GLU A 240 7.18 -27.77 1.87
CA GLU A 240 7.51 -28.80 0.87
C GLU A 240 6.33 -29.18 -0.03
N HIS A 241 5.11 -28.99 0.49
CA HIS A 241 3.89 -29.60 -0.06
C HIS A 241 2.79 -28.58 -0.32
N ASN A 242 3.14 -27.30 -0.54
CA ASN A 242 2.15 -26.30 -0.91
C ASN A 242 1.38 -26.76 -2.16
N PRO A 243 0.04 -26.80 -2.14
CA PRO A 243 -0.74 -27.46 -3.18
C PRO A 243 -0.71 -26.75 -4.54
N TYR A 244 -0.22 -25.51 -4.60
CA TYR A 244 -0.18 -24.71 -5.83
C TYR A 244 1.15 -24.82 -6.55
N TRP A 245 2.26 -24.86 -5.81
CA TRP A 245 3.62 -24.78 -6.38
C TRP A 245 4.57 -25.90 -5.95
N GLY A 246 4.19 -26.73 -4.97
CA GLY A 246 5.08 -27.72 -4.36
C GLY A 246 5.98 -27.06 -3.33
N GLU A 247 7.29 -27.06 -3.58
CA GLU A 247 8.24 -26.39 -2.70
C GLU A 247 8.11 -24.85 -2.84
N VAL A 248 7.88 -24.17 -1.72
CA VAL A 248 7.86 -22.71 -1.63
C VAL A 248 8.63 -22.23 -0.41
N TRP A 249 9.30 -21.10 -0.55
CA TRP A 249 9.87 -20.35 0.56
C TRP A 249 8.96 -19.16 0.85
N VAL A 250 8.52 -19.08 2.10
CA VAL A 250 7.59 -18.04 2.56
C VAL A 250 8.27 -17.21 3.63
N THR A 251 8.00 -15.90 3.60
CA THR A 251 8.31 -15.03 4.72
C THR A 251 6.99 -14.67 5.41
N ASN A 252 6.79 -15.07 6.66
CA ASN A 252 5.52 -14.91 7.38
C ASN A 252 5.40 -13.54 8.09
N MET A 253 4.40 -13.40 8.99
CA MET A 253 4.13 -12.19 9.81
C MET A 253 3.90 -10.91 9.00
N ARG A 254 2.81 -10.84 8.22
CA ARG A 254 2.43 -9.62 7.50
C ARG A 254 2.39 -8.40 8.45
N SER A 255 3.20 -7.38 8.14
CA SER A 255 3.25 -6.09 8.85
C SER A 255 1.96 -5.31 8.68
N LYS A 256 1.53 -4.61 9.74
CA LYS A 256 0.57 -3.52 9.60
C LYS A 256 1.04 -2.39 8.67
N ASP A 257 2.33 -2.29 8.36
CA ASP A 257 2.92 -1.32 7.43
C ASP A 257 2.38 -1.43 5.99
N ASP A 258 2.13 -2.65 5.50
CA ASP A 258 1.65 -2.89 4.13
C ASP A 258 0.12 -2.83 4.02
N VAL A 259 -0.57 -3.25 5.09
CA VAL A 259 -2.03 -3.40 5.09
C VAL A 259 -2.79 -2.16 4.67
N PRO A 260 -2.44 -0.91 5.05
CA PRO A 260 -3.23 0.24 4.61
C PRO A 260 -3.14 0.44 3.09
N HIS A 261 -2.01 0.09 2.48
CA HIS A 261 -1.84 0.16 1.03
C HIS A 261 -2.61 -0.95 0.30
N ILE A 262 -2.64 -2.16 0.87
CA ILE A 262 -3.44 -3.29 0.37
C ILE A 262 -4.93 -2.95 0.46
N PHE A 263 -5.39 -2.48 1.62
CA PHE A 263 -6.79 -2.12 1.86
C PHE A 263 -7.26 -0.95 1.00
N ARG A 264 -6.39 0.02 0.70
CA ARG A 264 -6.67 1.11 -0.26
C ARG A 264 -6.87 0.59 -1.69
N ALA A 265 -6.23 -0.51 -2.07
CA ALA A 265 -6.41 -1.12 -3.40
C ALA A 265 -7.67 -2.00 -3.51
N VAL A 266 -8.28 -2.42 -2.40
CA VAL A 266 -9.46 -3.31 -2.42
C VAL A 266 -10.61 -2.77 -3.29
N PRO A 267 -11.00 -1.48 -3.19
CA PRO A 267 -12.08 -0.95 -4.02
C PRO A 267 -11.84 -1.17 -5.51
N ILE A 268 -10.67 -0.79 -6.03
CA ILE A 268 -10.40 -0.91 -7.47
C ILE A 268 -10.24 -2.37 -7.94
N ILE A 269 -9.74 -3.27 -7.08
CA ILE A 269 -9.75 -4.72 -7.35
C ILE A 269 -11.20 -5.24 -7.47
N ARG A 270 -12.11 -4.78 -6.60
CA ARG A 270 -13.54 -5.12 -6.67
C ARG A 270 -14.19 -4.61 -7.95
N TYR A 271 -13.89 -3.39 -8.40
CA TYR A 271 -14.36 -2.91 -9.70
C TYR A 271 -13.83 -3.78 -10.85
N ALA A 272 -12.56 -4.18 -10.84
CA ALA A 272 -12.02 -5.09 -11.87
C ALA A 272 -12.73 -6.46 -11.85
N ALA A 273 -12.95 -7.04 -10.67
CA ALA A 273 -13.68 -8.30 -10.52
C ALA A 273 -15.10 -8.25 -11.10
N MET A 274 -15.74 -7.07 -11.06
CA MET A 274 -17.11 -6.89 -11.57
C MET A 274 -17.15 -6.50 -13.06
N TYR A 275 -16.31 -5.54 -13.47
CA TYR A 275 -16.44 -4.81 -14.72
C TYR A 275 -15.34 -5.08 -15.76
N ALA A 276 -14.32 -5.88 -15.44
CA ALA A 276 -13.32 -6.25 -16.45
C ALA A 276 -13.96 -7.02 -17.61
N ASN A 277 -13.68 -6.58 -18.84
CA ASN A 277 -14.16 -7.24 -20.06
C ASN A 277 -13.34 -8.49 -20.43
N ASN A 278 -12.11 -8.60 -19.94
CA ASN A 278 -11.24 -9.75 -20.13
C ASN A 278 -11.45 -10.74 -18.98
N GLU A 279 -11.91 -11.95 -19.30
CA GLU A 279 -12.22 -13.00 -18.32
C GLU A 279 -11.02 -13.40 -17.46
N ASN A 280 -9.78 -13.33 -17.96
CA ASN A 280 -8.60 -13.64 -17.16
C ASN A 280 -8.36 -12.57 -16.08
N VAL A 281 -8.52 -11.29 -16.45
CA VAL A 281 -8.42 -10.16 -15.49
C VAL A 281 -9.53 -10.29 -14.46
N LYS A 282 -10.76 -10.52 -14.92
CA LYS A 282 -11.94 -10.68 -14.07
C LYS A 282 -11.75 -11.82 -13.07
N THR A 283 -11.33 -12.99 -13.53
CA THR A 283 -11.09 -14.17 -12.69
C THR A 283 -9.98 -13.93 -11.68
N ALA A 284 -8.84 -13.38 -12.11
CA ALA A 284 -7.71 -13.09 -11.23
C ALA A 284 -8.08 -12.10 -10.12
N CYS A 285 -8.76 -11.01 -10.47
CA CYS A 285 -9.14 -9.99 -9.50
C CYS A 285 -10.33 -10.41 -8.63
N THR A 286 -11.20 -11.32 -9.11
CA THR A 286 -12.23 -11.96 -8.28
C THR A 286 -11.58 -12.81 -7.17
N GLU A 287 -10.64 -13.69 -7.52
CA GLU A 287 -9.93 -14.49 -6.51
C GLU A 287 -9.19 -13.61 -5.51
N ALA A 288 -8.52 -12.55 -5.98
CA ALA A 288 -7.84 -11.60 -5.10
C ALA A 288 -8.81 -10.89 -4.15
N ALA A 289 -9.96 -10.42 -4.66
CA ALA A 289 -11.00 -9.77 -3.84
C ALA A 289 -11.57 -10.71 -2.78
N GLU A 290 -11.89 -11.96 -3.13
CA GLU A 290 -12.41 -12.96 -2.20
C GLU A 290 -11.41 -13.30 -1.10
N LEU A 291 -10.13 -13.48 -1.45
CA LEU A 291 -9.09 -13.77 -0.48
C LEU A 291 -8.80 -12.57 0.44
N LEU A 292 -8.83 -11.34 -0.08
CA LEU A 292 -8.69 -10.12 0.71
C LEU A 292 -9.88 -9.91 1.67
N GLU A 293 -11.09 -10.25 1.24
CA GLU A 293 -12.28 -10.25 2.09
C GLU A 293 -12.14 -11.24 3.24
N LEU A 294 -11.72 -12.48 2.95
CA LEU A 294 -11.45 -13.49 3.98
C LEU A 294 -10.31 -13.06 4.92
N PHE A 295 -9.25 -12.45 4.40
CA PHE A 295 -8.13 -11.92 5.18
C PHE A 295 -8.59 -10.81 6.14
N ALA A 296 -9.34 -9.82 5.65
CA ALA A 296 -9.85 -8.76 6.50
C ALA A 296 -10.86 -9.26 7.54
N LYS A 297 -11.73 -10.20 7.14
CA LYS A 297 -12.66 -10.88 8.05
C LYS A 297 -11.91 -11.64 9.15
N ASP A 298 -10.83 -12.33 8.81
CA ASP A 298 -9.98 -13.05 9.77
C ASP A 298 -9.40 -12.12 10.83
N ILE A 299 -8.93 -10.94 10.41
CA ILE A 299 -8.42 -9.91 11.32
C ILE A 299 -9.51 -9.51 12.31
N VAL A 300 -10.71 -9.17 11.82
CA VAL A 300 -11.84 -8.79 12.69
C VAL A 300 -12.22 -9.93 13.64
N ASP A 301 -12.31 -11.16 13.13
CA ASP A 301 -12.73 -12.35 13.89
C ASP A 301 -11.65 -12.81 14.90
N SER A 302 -10.42 -12.32 14.75
CA SER A 302 -9.29 -12.56 15.65
C SER A 302 -9.01 -11.34 16.55
N ASP A 303 -10.06 -10.58 16.87
CA ASP A 303 -10.00 -9.38 17.72
C ASP A 303 -8.97 -8.36 17.20
N TYR A 304 -9.08 -8.08 15.89
CA TYR A 304 -8.24 -7.15 15.13
C TYR A 304 -6.75 -7.47 15.13
N ARG A 305 -6.39 -8.76 15.24
CA ARG A 305 -5.00 -9.25 15.14
C ARG A 305 -4.76 -9.98 13.83
N ILE A 306 -3.61 -9.71 13.21
CA ILE A 306 -3.19 -10.32 11.95
C ILE A 306 -2.53 -11.66 12.25
N ARG A 307 -3.27 -12.75 12.04
CA ARG A 307 -2.75 -14.11 12.25
C ARG A 307 -1.78 -14.52 11.15
N THR A 308 -0.90 -15.47 11.47
CA THR A 308 0.06 -16.05 10.51
C THR A 308 0.28 -17.54 10.80
N LYS A 309 1.16 -18.20 10.04
CA LYS A 309 1.57 -19.60 10.29
C LYS A 309 3.07 -19.74 10.49
N ASP A 310 3.48 -20.75 11.23
CA ASP A 310 4.87 -21.19 11.42
C ASP A 310 5.32 -22.20 10.33
N GLU A 311 6.55 -22.70 10.42
CA GLU A 311 7.10 -23.69 9.49
C GLU A 311 6.38 -25.04 9.47
N ASN A 312 5.53 -25.31 10.46
CA ASN A 312 4.73 -26.53 10.57
C ASN A 312 3.27 -26.29 10.16
N GLY A 313 2.92 -25.10 9.67
CA GLY A 313 1.56 -24.73 9.30
C GLY A 313 0.65 -24.39 10.49
N ASN A 314 1.18 -24.31 11.72
CA ASN A 314 0.37 -23.95 12.88
C ASN A 314 0.06 -22.46 12.86
N ILE A 315 -1.21 -22.12 13.08
CA ILE A 315 -1.66 -20.72 13.13
C ILE A 315 -1.29 -20.12 14.49
N PHE A 316 -0.69 -18.93 14.48
CA PHE A 316 -0.42 -18.16 15.68
C PHE A 316 -0.59 -16.65 15.42
N ILE A 317 -0.51 -15.87 16.50
CA ILE A 317 -0.61 -14.41 16.48
C ILE A 317 0.74 -13.81 16.88
N PRO A 318 1.42 -13.06 15.99
CA PRO A 318 2.68 -12.41 16.34
C PRO A 318 2.45 -11.37 17.45
N GLY A 319 3.31 -11.36 18.46
CA GLY A 319 3.24 -10.49 19.64
C GLY A 319 2.34 -11.00 20.77
N TYR A 320 1.65 -12.13 20.57
CA TYR A 320 0.67 -12.68 21.53
C TYR A 320 0.90 -14.17 21.77
N THR A 321 2.08 -14.49 22.26
CA THR A 321 2.51 -15.83 22.70
C THR A 321 2.46 -15.95 24.22
N GLU A 322 2.66 -17.17 24.75
CA GLU A 322 2.83 -17.38 26.19
C GLU A 322 4.18 -16.87 26.73
N ASP A 323 5.12 -16.47 25.85
CA ASP A 323 6.43 -15.95 26.22
C ASP A 323 6.46 -14.41 26.19
N PRO A 324 6.56 -13.74 27.36
CA PRO A 324 6.57 -12.28 27.43
C PRO A 324 7.76 -11.62 26.72
N GLU A 325 8.92 -12.29 26.66
CA GLU A 325 10.10 -11.73 25.98
C GLU A 325 9.93 -11.79 24.46
N VAL A 326 9.32 -12.87 23.94
CA VAL A 326 8.95 -12.95 22.51
C VAL A 326 7.94 -11.87 22.17
N ASN A 327 6.92 -11.67 23.00
CA ASN A 327 5.91 -10.64 22.78
C ASN A 327 6.52 -9.24 22.77
N LYS A 328 7.41 -8.96 23.72
CA LYS A 328 8.13 -7.70 23.81
C LYS A 328 9.03 -7.46 22.59
N GLN A 329 9.69 -8.50 22.08
CA GLN A 329 10.56 -8.40 20.90
C GLN A 329 9.78 -8.19 19.61
N GLN A 330 8.64 -8.85 19.46
CA GLN A 330 7.79 -8.72 18.27
C GLN A 330 7.02 -7.40 18.27
N GLY A 331 6.69 -6.88 19.44
CA GLY A 331 5.99 -5.61 19.63
C GLY A 331 4.64 -5.59 18.90
N ASP A 332 4.16 -4.38 18.62
CA ASP A 332 2.89 -4.16 17.92
C ASP A 332 3.04 -4.15 16.40
N LEU A 333 3.51 -5.28 15.86
CA LEU A 333 3.72 -5.46 14.43
C LEU A 333 2.44 -5.84 13.68
N ALA A 334 1.58 -6.62 14.34
CA ALA A 334 0.54 -7.44 13.71
C ALA A 334 -0.81 -7.30 14.45
N SER A 335 -1.10 -6.14 15.02
CA SER A 335 -2.38 -5.84 15.67
C SER A 335 -2.88 -4.47 15.25
N PHE A 336 -4.20 -4.26 15.38
CA PHE A 336 -4.83 -2.95 15.38
C PHE A 336 -5.48 -2.65 16.72
N ILE A 337 -5.04 -3.27 17.82
CA ILE A 337 -5.75 -3.24 19.10
C ILE A 337 -4.86 -2.85 20.27
N GLU A 338 -3.53 -2.94 20.12
CA GLU A 338 -2.56 -2.71 21.20
C GLU A 338 -2.78 -1.36 21.90
N TYR A 339 -3.02 -0.30 21.13
CA TYR A 339 -3.15 1.04 21.67
C TYR A 339 -4.55 1.39 22.18
N ARG A 340 -5.54 0.50 22.03
CA ARG A 340 -6.95 0.81 22.29
C ARG A 340 -7.23 1.19 23.75
N GLU A 341 -6.56 0.57 24.71
CA GLU A 341 -6.76 0.91 26.13
C GLU A 341 -6.24 2.31 26.47
N ALA A 342 -5.08 2.68 25.93
CA ALA A 342 -4.44 3.97 26.20
C ALA A 342 -5.05 5.10 25.36
N VAL A 343 -5.39 4.81 24.11
CA VAL A 343 -5.99 5.73 23.14
C VAL A 343 -7.18 4.99 22.51
N PRO A 344 -8.42 5.16 23.02
CA PRO A 344 -9.60 4.42 22.54
C PRO A 344 -9.81 4.46 21.01
N LYS A 345 -9.47 5.58 20.38
CA LYS A 345 -9.54 5.77 18.92
C LYS A 345 -8.23 5.41 18.18
N GLY A 346 -7.17 5.01 18.88
CA GLY A 346 -5.91 4.59 18.29
C GLY A 346 -6.16 3.46 17.30
N GLU A 347 -5.58 3.55 16.10
CA GLU A 347 -5.76 2.58 14.99
C GLU A 347 -7.20 2.31 14.54
N CYS A 348 -8.18 3.14 14.93
CA CYS A 348 -9.59 2.90 14.59
C CYS A 348 -9.83 2.82 13.08
N ASN A 349 -9.16 3.66 12.28
CA ASN A 349 -9.23 3.61 10.82
C ASN A 349 -8.82 2.23 10.26
N ALA A 350 -7.83 1.56 10.85
CA ALA A 350 -7.41 0.23 10.43
C ALA A 350 -8.49 -0.83 10.73
N ARG A 351 -9.01 -0.82 11.96
CA ARG A 351 -10.11 -1.70 12.38
C ARG A 351 -11.34 -1.54 11.51
N ARG A 352 -11.74 -0.30 11.23
CA ARG A 352 -12.93 0.04 10.45
C ARG A 352 -12.79 -0.32 8.98
N SER A 353 -11.61 -0.14 8.39
CA SER A 353 -11.32 -0.67 7.05
C SER A 353 -11.44 -2.19 7.00
N ALA A 354 -10.92 -2.92 8.00
CA ALA A 354 -11.04 -4.38 8.05
C ALA A 354 -12.51 -4.84 8.11
N GLU A 355 -13.35 -4.17 8.89
CA GLU A 355 -14.80 -4.44 8.94
C GLU A 355 -15.47 -4.21 7.58
N LEU A 356 -15.21 -3.06 6.94
CA LEU A 356 -15.81 -2.71 5.66
C LEU A 356 -15.37 -3.64 4.52
N ILE A 357 -14.17 -4.20 4.61
CA ILE A 357 -13.69 -5.18 3.63
C ILE A 357 -14.28 -6.55 3.94
N GLY A 358 -14.13 -7.05 5.17
CA GLY A 358 -14.50 -8.42 5.55
C GLY A 358 -16.00 -8.66 5.72
N TYR A 359 -16.77 -7.61 5.98
CA TYR A 359 -18.21 -7.70 6.26
C TYR A 359 -19.07 -6.74 5.43
N HIS A 360 -18.47 -5.86 4.63
CA HIS A 360 -19.17 -4.85 3.81
C HIS A 360 -20.02 -3.85 4.63
N LYS A 361 -19.82 -3.77 5.95
CA LYS A 361 -20.57 -2.88 6.84
C LYS A 361 -19.83 -2.59 8.14
N GLN A 362 -20.38 -1.69 8.95
CA GLN A 362 -19.97 -1.52 10.35
C GLN A 362 -20.39 -2.68 11.21
N ILE A 363 -19.45 -3.13 12.05
CA ILE A 363 -19.70 -4.15 13.04
C ILE A 363 -19.59 -3.54 14.44
N ASN A 364 -18.43 -3.00 14.82
CA ASN A 364 -18.19 -2.61 16.22
C ASN A 364 -17.79 -1.13 16.39
N GLU A 365 -16.95 -0.58 15.52
CA GLU A 365 -16.22 0.65 15.84
C GLU A 365 -16.80 1.93 15.21
N TRP A 366 -16.90 2.99 16.00
CA TRP A 366 -17.16 4.35 15.50
C TRP A 366 -15.90 5.22 15.62
N CYS A 367 -15.28 5.54 14.49
CA CYS A 367 -14.01 6.28 14.45
C CYS A 367 -14.14 7.80 14.41
N GLY A 368 -15.35 8.35 14.48
CA GLY A 368 -15.56 9.80 14.33
C GLY A 368 -15.15 10.28 12.94
N LYS A 369 -14.27 11.30 12.87
CA LYS A 369 -13.79 11.87 11.61
C LYS A 369 -12.50 11.21 11.12
N GLY A 370 -11.95 10.20 11.82
CA GLY A 370 -10.65 9.63 11.48
C GLY A 370 -9.49 10.63 11.60
N GLU A 371 -9.72 11.72 12.34
CA GLU A 371 -8.80 12.82 12.57
C GLU A 371 -7.49 12.34 13.23
N PRO A 372 -6.36 13.05 13.03
CA PRO A 372 -5.15 12.83 13.81
C PRO A 372 -5.48 12.85 15.32
N ASN A 373 -4.93 11.89 16.06
CA ASN A 373 -5.13 11.79 17.51
C ASN A 373 -3.82 11.46 18.23
N GLU A 374 -3.87 11.23 19.54
CA GLU A 374 -2.69 10.97 20.37
C GLU A 374 -1.87 9.76 19.88
N TYR A 375 -2.51 8.77 19.25
CA TYR A 375 -1.81 7.64 18.63
C TYR A 375 -0.95 8.07 17.44
N ASP A 376 -1.41 9.02 16.62
CA ASP A 376 -0.61 9.56 15.50
C ASP A 376 0.67 10.20 16.03
N GLU A 377 0.59 10.97 17.12
CA GLU A 377 1.75 11.60 17.76
C GLU A 377 2.73 10.56 18.33
N ILE A 378 2.23 9.56 19.06
CA ILE A 378 3.04 8.49 19.65
C ILE A 378 3.74 7.69 18.54
N SER A 379 3.00 7.31 17.51
CA SER A 379 3.50 6.56 16.37
C SER A 379 4.58 7.33 15.63
N PHE A 380 4.35 8.62 15.40
CA PHE A 380 5.30 9.50 14.72
C PHE A 380 6.57 9.76 15.52
N ALA A 381 6.47 9.87 16.86
CA ALA A 381 7.64 10.06 17.73
C ALA A 381 8.62 8.89 17.68
N ILE A 382 8.14 7.68 17.38
CA ILE A 382 8.97 6.48 17.22
C ILE A 382 9.68 6.50 15.86
N ASN A 383 8.95 6.76 14.78
CA ASN A 383 9.48 6.78 13.42
C ASN A 383 8.56 7.57 12.48
N SER A 384 9.15 8.46 11.67
CA SER A 384 8.44 9.25 10.65
C SER A 384 7.60 8.40 9.69
N TYR A 385 8.08 7.20 9.37
CA TYR A 385 7.38 6.24 8.52
C TYR A 385 6.01 5.84 9.09
N ASN A 386 5.85 5.77 10.41
CA ASN A 386 4.57 5.37 11.01
C ASN A 386 3.44 6.36 10.71
N ARG A 387 3.77 7.63 10.46
CA ARG A 387 2.78 8.62 10.05
C ARG A 387 2.17 8.28 8.69
N ARG A 388 2.97 7.71 7.78
CA ARG A 388 2.47 7.17 6.51
C ARG A 388 1.45 6.06 6.74
N ILE A 389 1.68 5.17 7.72
CA ILE A 389 0.73 4.11 8.06
C ILE A 389 -0.62 4.72 8.47
N CYS A 390 -0.62 5.73 9.37
CA CYS A 390 -1.84 6.42 9.79
C CYS A 390 -2.56 7.12 8.63
N ARG A 391 -1.83 7.84 7.78
CA ARG A 391 -2.37 8.49 6.56
C ARG A 391 -3.10 7.49 5.67
N TYR A 392 -2.43 6.38 5.34
CA TYR A 392 -3.01 5.41 4.41
C TYR A 392 -4.11 4.57 5.03
N PHE A 393 -4.12 4.34 6.35
CA PHE A 393 -5.30 3.76 6.98
C PHE A 393 -6.51 4.69 6.91
N HIS A 394 -6.32 6.00 7.11
CA HIS A 394 -7.39 6.96 6.89
C HIS A 394 -7.90 6.91 5.45
N LEU A 395 -7.00 6.93 4.48
CA LEU A 395 -7.39 6.85 3.07
C LEU A 395 -8.08 5.53 2.72
N SER A 396 -7.58 4.40 3.24
CA SER A 396 -8.24 3.09 3.06
C SER A 396 -9.65 3.09 3.64
N HIS A 397 -9.87 3.79 4.76
CA HIS A 397 -11.17 3.88 5.41
C HIS A 397 -12.14 4.73 4.57
N ILE A 398 -11.69 5.85 4.02
CA ILE A 398 -12.48 6.64 3.07
C ILE A 398 -12.85 5.80 1.84
N ALA A 399 -11.86 5.16 1.21
CA ALA A 399 -12.07 4.38 0.00
C ALA A 399 -13.08 3.23 0.22
N ASN A 400 -12.98 2.54 1.37
CA ASN A 400 -13.88 1.44 1.70
C ASN A 400 -15.25 1.90 2.22
N THR A 401 -15.40 3.09 2.81
CA THR A 401 -16.74 3.64 3.13
C THR A 401 -17.49 4.03 1.85
N LEU A 402 -16.79 4.64 0.89
CA LEU A 402 -17.36 5.04 -0.39
C LEU A 402 -17.90 3.84 -1.17
N ILE A 403 -17.10 2.78 -1.37
CA ILE A 403 -17.55 1.61 -2.14
C ILE A 403 -18.69 0.84 -1.44
N ASN A 404 -18.74 0.85 -0.10
CA ASN A 404 -19.80 0.23 0.69
C ASN A 404 -20.99 1.18 0.94
N ARG A 405 -21.05 2.35 0.30
CA ARG A 405 -22.15 3.33 0.42
C ARG A 405 -22.38 3.88 1.83
N ASP A 406 -21.37 3.84 2.71
CA ASP A 406 -21.40 4.47 4.03
C ASP A 406 -21.07 5.98 3.90
N TYR A 407 -21.92 6.70 3.16
CA TYR A 407 -21.69 8.10 2.80
C TYR A 407 -21.67 9.04 4.00
N LYS A 408 -22.33 8.68 5.10
CA LYS A 408 -22.27 9.43 6.36
C LYS A 408 -20.87 9.36 6.96
N ALA A 409 -20.28 8.17 7.04
CA ALA A 409 -18.90 8.02 7.49
C ALA A 409 -17.93 8.67 6.50
N SER A 410 -18.09 8.45 5.20
CA SER A 410 -17.24 9.07 4.18
C SER A 410 -17.19 10.60 4.30
N ARG A 411 -18.35 11.25 4.51
CA ARG A 411 -18.41 12.71 4.71
C ARG A 411 -17.60 13.17 5.92
N LEU A 412 -17.68 12.46 7.03
CA LEU A 412 -16.95 12.81 8.26
C LEU A 412 -15.45 12.54 8.12
N LEU A 413 -15.07 11.47 7.42
CA LEU A 413 -13.67 11.16 7.16
C LEU A 413 -13.03 12.19 6.22
N LEU A 414 -13.78 12.74 5.26
CA LEU A 414 -13.29 13.86 4.45
C LEU A 414 -13.00 15.11 5.31
N ASP A 415 -13.80 15.40 6.34
CA ASP A 415 -13.45 16.48 7.30
C ASP A 415 -12.14 16.18 8.04
N GLY A 416 -11.96 14.96 8.53
CA GLY A 416 -10.74 14.61 9.25
C GLY A 416 -9.51 14.54 8.33
N LEU A 417 -9.71 14.26 7.04
CA LEU A 417 -8.65 14.27 6.04
C LEU A 417 -8.17 15.68 5.76
N ASP A 418 -9.09 16.66 5.74
CA ASP A 418 -8.75 18.08 5.62
C ASP A 418 -7.90 18.56 6.81
N MET A 419 -8.35 18.26 8.03
CA MET A 419 -7.57 18.54 9.26
C MET A 419 -6.17 17.90 9.20
N ARG A 420 -6.10 16.66 8.71
CA ARG A 420 -4.82 15.97 8.55
C ARG A 420 -3.94 16.67 7.51
N MET A 421 -4.49 17.04 6.36
CA MET A 421 -3.73 17.69 5.30
C MET A 421 -3.17 19.03 5.75
N GLU A 422 -3.97 19.84 6.46
CA GLU A 422 -3.51 21.09 7.08
C GLU A 422 -2.30 20.85 8.01
N GLU A 423 -2.34 19.79 8.84
CA GLU A 423 -1.21 19.42 9.69
C GLU A 423 0.02 18.96 8.89
N GLU A 424 -0.18 18.21 7.80
CA GLU A 424 0.92 17.73 6.95
C GLU A 424 1.63 18.87 6.21
N GLU A 425 0.87 19.81 5.66
CA GLU A 425 1.40 20.94 4.88
C GLU A 425 2.04 22.00 5.77
N SER A 426 1.52 22.18 6.99
CA SER A 426 2.06 23.13 7.96
C SER A 426 3.15 22.55 8.87
N MET A 427 3.54 21.28 8.66
CA MET A 427 4.55 20.60 9.47
C MET A 427 5.87 21.41 9.49
N PRO A 428 6.37 21.82 10.67
CA PRO A 428 7.68 22.44 10.77
C PRO A 428 8.80 21.47 10.37
N GLU A 429 9.79 21.96 9.63
CA GLU A 429 10.87 21.13 9.08
C GLU A 429 11.64 20.38 10.17
N GLU A 430 11.86 21.00 11.33
CA GLU A 430 12.52 20.38 12.48
C GLU A 430 11.75 19.20 13.08
N LYS A 431 10.47 19.03 12.73
CA LYS A 431 9.62 17.92 13.18
C LYS A 431 9.47 16.81 12.13
N MET A 432 9.81 17.04 10.86
CA MET A 432 9.52 16.09 9.77
C MET A 432 10.27 14.75 9.89
N GLN A 433 11.37 14.69 10.66
CA GLN A 433 12.24 13.50 10.80
C GLN A 433 12.77 12.92 9.45
N THR A 434 12.60 13.68 8.36
CA THR A 434 13.15 13.48 7.02
C THR A 434 13.39 14.87 6.43
N SER A 435 13.94 14.96 5.21
CA SER A 435 14.09 16.26 4.55
C SER A 435 12.74 16.83 4.11
N LYS A 436 12.68 18.16 4.03
CA LYS A 436 11.49 18.85 3.51
C LYS A 436 11.06 18.38 2.13
N GLU A 437 12.01 18.14 1.23
CA GLU A 437 11.69 17.66 -0.13
C GLU A 437 11.15 16.23 -0.15
N ASP A 438 11.64 15.34 0.72
CA ASP A 438 11.11 13.99 0.87
C ASP A 438 9.69 14.00 1.46
N TRP A 439 9.47 14.84 2.48
CA TRP A 439 8.17 15.06 3.10
C TRP A 439 7.13 15.58 2.11
N MET A 440 7.46 16.68 1.42
CA MET A 440 6.54 17.33 0.50
C MET A 440 6.25 16.48 -0.74
N ARG A 441 7.18 15.63 -1.20
CA ARG A 441 6.89 14.61 -2.21
C ARG A 441 5.84 13.63 -1.71
N ASP A 442 5.96 13.13 -0.48
CA ASP A 442 5.01 12.18 0.09
C ASP A 442 3.63 12.83 0.37
N VAL A 443 3.58 14.11 0.75
CA VAL A 443 2.34 14.91 0.83
C VAL A 443 1.69 15.05 -0.55
N ALA A 444 2.46 15.41 -1.58
CA ALA A 444 1.96 15.52 -2.95
C ALA A 444 1.36 14.20 -3.45
N LEU A 445 2.02 13.07 -3.17
CA LEU A 445 1.47 11.75 -3.51
C LEU A 445 0.17 11.45 -2.74
N TYR A 446 0.15 11.77 -1.45
CA TYR A 446 -1.02 11.57 -0.62
C TYR A 446 -2.22 12.40 -1.10
N LEU A 447 -1.98 13.62 -1.61
CA LEU A 447 -2.98 14.47 -2.25
C LEU A 447 -3.56 13.84 -3.52
N VAL A 448 -2.72 13.34 -4.44
CA VAL A 448 -3.23 12.69 -5.69
C VAL A 448 -4.09 11.47 -5.36
N GLN A 449 -3.67 10.66 -4.38
CA GLN A 449 -4.41 9.48 -3.99
C GLN A 449 -5.70 9.84 -3.24
N SER A 450 -5.66 10.85 -2.37
CA SER A 450 -6.84 11.41 -1.71
C SER A 450 -7.86 11.99 -2.70
N HIS A 451 -7.39 12.67 -3.74
CA HIS A 451 -8.24 13.20 -4.81
C HIS A 451 -9.03 12.09 -5.50
N SER A 452 -8.42 10.92 -5.66
CA SER A 452 -9.07 9.71 -6.22
C SER A 452 -10.19 9.16 -5.33
N PHE A 453 -10.36 9.64 -4.11
CA PHE A 453 -11.38 9.19 -3.15
C PHE A 453 -12.19 10.36 -2.55
N GLY A 454 -12.49 11.38 -3.36
CA GLY A 454 -13.46 12.42 -3.02
C GLY A 454 -12.93 13.64 -2.28
N PHE A 455 -11.63 13.69 -2.00
CA PHE A 455 -11.00 14.89 -1.43
C PHE A 455 -10.79 15.96 -2.51
N PRO A 456 -11.47 17.12 -2.46
CA PRO A 456 -11.26 18.20 -3.42
C PRO A 456 -9.92 18.86 -3.17
N LEU A 457 -9.14 19.12 -4.22
CA LEU A 457 -7.83 19.77 -4.10
C LEU A 457 -7.97 21.30 -4.00
N THR A 458 -6.89 21.99 -3.66
CA THR A 458 -6.72 23.43 -3.94
C THR A 458 -5.88 23.64 -5.19
N ASN A 459 -5.89 24.84 -5.79
CA ASN A 459 -5.00 25.16 -6.91
C ASN A 459 -3.52 25.11 -6.51
N GLU A 460 -3.19 25.47 -5.27
CA GLU A 460 -1.83 25.36 -4.72
C GLU A 460 -1.36 23.90 -4.67
N GLU A 461 -2.21 23.01 -4.18
CA GLU A 461 -1.93 21.56 -4.15
C GLU A 461 -1.80 20.97 -5.56
N VAL A 462 -2.64 21.39 -6.51
CA VAL A 462 -2.50 20.99 -7.93
C VAL A 462 -1.10 21.37 -8.46
N ARG A 463 -0.60 22.56 -8.13
CA ARG A 463 0.76 22.98 -8.52
C ARG A 463 1.85 22.17 -7.81
N LEU A 464 1.65 21.86 -6.53
CA LEU A 464 2.56 20.99 -5.76
C LEU A 464 2.66 19.60 -6.38
N ILE A 465 1.52 19.02 -6.77
CA ILE A 465 1.48 17.72 -7.47
C ILE A 465 2.27 17.82 -8.78
N TYR A 466 1.98 18.83 -9.62
CA TYR A 466 2.70 18.99 -10.88
C TYR A 466 4.20 19.22 -10.71
N LYS A 467 4.65 19.91 -9.64
CA LYS A 467 6.08 20.07 -9.31
C LYS A 467 6.79 18.71 -9.26
N TYR A 468 6.27 17.77 -8.47
CA TYR A 468 6.90 16.45 -8.30
C TYR A 468 6.68 15.51 -9.48
N TYR A 469 5.52 15.60 -10.13
CA TYR A 469 5.20 14.78 -11.31
C TYR A 469 6.10 15.14 -12.49
N LEU A 470 6.15 16.43 -12.86
CA LEU A 470 6.90 16.87 -14.04
C LEU A 470 8.40 16.72 -13.84
N LYS A 471 8.89 16.94 -12.61
CA LYS A 471 10.29 16.65 -12.27
C LYS A 471 10.61 15.17 -12.41
N ALA A 472 9.70 14.27 -12.03
CA ALA A 472 9.91 12.84 -12.22
C ALA A 472 10.09 12.51 -13.70
N ILE A 473 9.25 13.07 -14.57
CA ILE A 473 9.38 12.88 -16.03
C ILE A 473 10.75 13.35 -16.51
N ASP A 474 11.18 14.56 -16.13
CA ASP A 474 12.45 15.14 -16.58
C ASP A 474 13.68 14.31 -16.13
N GLU A 475 13.66 13.79 -14.90
CA GLU A 475 14.75 12.95 -14.38
C GLU A 475 14.73 11.54 -14.99
N PHE A 476 13.54 10.97 -15.20
CA PHE A 476 13.34 9.63 -15.72
C PHE A 476 13.60 9.49 -17.22
N GLU A 477 13.57 10.59 -17.98
CA GLU A 477 13.90 10.58 -19.42
C GLU A 477 15.29 10.01 -19.73
N ASN A 478 16.22 10.12 -18.78
CA ASN A 478 17.60 9.65 -18.93
C ASN A 478 17.83 8.22 -18.41
N TRP A 479 16.81 7.58 -17.83
CA TRP A 479 16.90 6.21 -17.36
C TRP A 479 17.00 5.24 -18.54
N LYS A 480 18.01 4.36 -18.51
CA LYS A 480 18.35 3.50 -19.68
C LYS A 480 17.71 2.12 -19.64
N TYR A 481 17.10 1.74 -18.51
CA TYR A 481 16.63 0.37 -18.28
C TYR A 481 15.10 0.24 -18.38
N TRP A 482 14.46 1.07 -19.21
CA TRP A 482 13.04 0.93 -19.56
C TRP A 482 12.76 -0.35 -20.36
N ASP A 483 13.68 -0.72 -21.26
CA ASP A 483 13.73 -2.04 -21.90
C ASP A 483 15.09 -2.69 -21.60
N PRO A 484 15.19 -3.53 -20.56
CA PRO A 484 16.43 -4.22 -20.20
C PRO A 484 17.04 -5.08 -21.32
N TRP A 485 16.28 -5.44 -22.36
CA TRP A 485 16.74 -6.25 -23.48
C TRP A 485 17.28 -5.41 -24.65
N ASP A 486 17.14 -4.08 -24.61
CA ASP A 486 17.62 -3.21 -25.67
C ASP A 486 19.13 -3.43 -25.91
N SER A 487 19.54 -3.40 -27.18
CA SER A 487 20.93 -3.63 -27.58
C SER A 487 21.94 -2.63 -26.99
N SER A 488 21.47 -1.45 -26.57
CA SER A 488 22.28 -0.43 -25.90
C SER A 488 22.51 -0.72 -24.42
N VAL A 489 21.72 -1.61 -23.80
CA VAL A 489 21.94 -2.07 -22.43
C VAL A 489 23.08 -3.08 -22.43
N PRO A 490 24.18 -2.84 -21.69
CA PRO A 490 25.33 -3.74 -21.66
C PRO A 490 25.01 -5.03 -20.89
N ASP A 491 25.78 -6.08 -21.17
CA ASP A 491 25.82 -7.28 -20.35
C ASP A 491 26.45 -6.98 -18.98
N GLY A 492 26.08 -7.78 -17.98
CA GLY A 492 26.55 -7.67 -16.61
C GLY A 492 25.45 -7.38 -15.60
N ASP A 493 25.86 -7.12 -14.37
CA ASP A 493 24.98 -6.70 -13.28
C ASP A 493 24.58 -5.24 -13.44
N LEU A 494 23.27 -4.98 -13.45
CA LEU A 494 22.70 -3.66 -13.72
C LEU A 494 22.12 -3.01 -12.46
N GLY A 495 22.21 -3.68 -11.31
CA GLY A 495 21.71 -3.17 -10.03
C GLY A 495 20.18 -3.09 -9.99
N SER A 496 19.62 -2.01 -9.45
CA SER A 496 18.17 -1.80 -9.32
C SER A 496 17.54 -1.45 -10.67
N TYR A 497 16.43 -2.10 -11.02
CA TYR A 497 15.63 -1.71 -12.19
C TYR A 497 14.77 -0.47 -11.95
N ARG A 498 14.56 -0.07 -10.69
CA ARG A 498 13.80 1.14 -10.34
C ARG A 498 14.72 2.36 -10.47
N PRO A 499 14.35 3.37 -11.27
CA PRO A 499 15.09 4.62 -11.29
C PRO A 499 15.03 5.31 -9.91
N PRO A 500 16.09 6.04 -9.51
CA PRO A 500 16.10 6.77 -8.25
C PRO A 500 15.05 7.88 -8.25
N SER A 501 14.47 8.16 -7.09
CA SER A 501 13.43 9.20 -6.91
C SER A 501 13.90 10.45 -6.17
N CYS A 502 15.20 10.51 -5.84
CA CYS A 502 15.83 11.68 -5.25
C CYS A 502 17.31 11.74 -5.68
N LYS A 503 17.90 12.94 -5.62
CA LYS A 503 19.34 13.19 -5.76
C LYS A 503 19.80 14.18 -4.69
N GLY A 504 21.09 14.14 -4.37
CA GLY A 504 21.67 14.98 -3.31
C GLY A 504 21.30 14.51 -1.91
N SER A 505 21.60 15.35 -0.92
CA SER A 505 21.37 15.09 0.50
C SER A 505 21.24 16.39 1.30
N GLY A 506 20.57 16.33 2.47
CA GLY A 506 20.35 17.51 3.32
C GLY A 506 19.63 18.62 2.56
N ASP A 507 20.09 19.86 2.74
CA ASP A 507 19.47 21.06 2.13
C ASP A 507 19.55 21.10 0.60
N SER A 508 20.43 20.29 0.00
CA SER A 508 20.56 20.17 -1.47
C SER A 508 19.74 19.03 -2.07
N GLN A 509 19.01 18.29 -1.22
CA GLN A 509 18.24 17.14 -1.68
C GLN A 509 17.09 17.61 -2.55
N GLU A 510 16.92 16.97 -3.69
CA GLU A 510 15.78 17.14 -4.56
C GLU A 510 15.10 15.79 -4.74
N CYS A 511 13.78 15.76 -4.60
CA CYS A 511 12.98 14.55 -4.78
C CYS A 511 11.89 14.74 -5.84
N TRP A 512 11.42 13.63 -6.39
CA TRP A 512 10.35 13.53 -7.38
C TRP A 512 9.57 12.23 -7.17
N PHE A 513 8.41 12.09 -7.82
CA PHE A 513 7.61 10.87 -7.71
C PHE A 513 8.40 9.62 -8.09
N ARG A 514 8.13 8.52 -7.38
CA ARG A 514 8.78 7.23 -7.66
C ARG A 514 8.19 6.62 -8.92
N VAL A 515 8.87 5.62 -9.49
CA VAL A 515 8.42 4.97 -10.72
C VAL A 515 7.04 4.32 -10.56
N GLU A 516 6.74 3.79 -9.37
CA GLU A 516 5.43 3.21 -9.04
C GLU A 516 4.30 4.25 -8.91
N ASP A 517 4.62 5.54 -8.86
CA ASP A 517 3.65 6.62 -8.65
C ASP A 517 3.31 7.37 -9.97
N ILE A 518 4.06 7.16 -11.06
CA ILE A 518 3.87 7.93 -12.30
C ILE A 518 2.63 7.54 -13.09
N ALA A 519 1.99 6.42 -12.77
CA ALA A 519 0.76 5.97 -13.42
C ALA A 519 -0.50 6.35 -12.62
N GLN A 520 -0.34 7.05 -11.50
CA GLN A 520 -1.43 7.49 -10.62
C GLN A 520 -2.46 8.39 -11.33
N ILE A 521 -2.06 9.02 -12.45
CA ILE A 521 -2.98 9.72 -13.36
C ILE A 521 -4.16 8.84 -13.83
N PHE A 522 -3.95 7.54 -14.01
CA PHE A 522 -5.00 6.63 -14.46
C PHE A 522 -6.02 6.37 -13.36
N GLU A 523 -5.59 6.02 -12.14
CA GLU A 523 -6.51 5.82 -11.02
C GLU A 523 -7.27 7.11 -10.71
N ASN A 524 -6.61 8.27 -10.84
CA ASN A 524 -7.28 9.54 -10.65
C ASN A 524 -8.38 9.79 -11.71
N CYS A 525 -8.06 9.68 -13.00
CA CYS A 525 -9.03 9.95 -14.06
C CYS A 525 -10.12 8.89 -14.22
N TRP A 526 -9.84 7.65 -13.80
CA TRP A 526 -10.83 6.57 -13.80
C TRP A 526 -11.79 6.63 -12.62
N SER A 527 -11.35 7.15 -11.46
CA SER A 527 -12.11 7.05 -10.22
C SER A 527 -13.52 7.65 -10.35
N PRO A 528 -14.57 6.90 -9.96
CA PRO A 528 -15.93 7.45 -9.88
C PRO A 528 -16.06 8.47 -8.76
N PHE A 529 -15.09 8.55 -7.85
CA PHE A 529 -15.18 9.35 -6.63
C PHE A 529 -14.53 10.72 -6.74
N ILE A 530 -14.10 11.16 -7.93
CA ILE A 530 -13.58 12.52 -8.09
C ILE A 530 -14.64 13.53 -7.69
N ASN A 531 -14.24 14.45 -6.81
CA ASN A 531 -15.11 15.50 -6.33
C ASN A 531 -15.31 16.56 -7.44
N PRO A 532 -16.54 16.85 -7.87
CA PRO A 532 -16.80 17.80 -8.95
C PRO A 532 -16.45 19.25 -8.61
N ASP A 533 -16.34 19.59 -7.32
CA ASP A 533 -15.95 20.92 -6.85
C ASP A 533 -14.41 21.08 -6.75
N SER A 534 -13.65 20.02 -7.03
CA SER A 534 -12.19 20.04 -7.08
C SER A 534 -11.68 20.82 -8.31
N PRO A 535 -10.63 21.64 -8.18
CA PRO A 535 -9.85 22.10 -9.32
C PRO A 535 -9.41 20.91 -10.18
N ARG A 536 -9.42 21.13 -11.49
CA ARG A 536 -9.04 20.09 -12.44
C ARG A 536 -7.56 19.77 -12.31
N LEU A 537 -7.24 18.55 -11.88
CA LEU A 537 -5.86 18.07 -11.81
C LEU A 537 -5.34 17.65 -13.19
N PHE A 538 -6.09 16.82 -13.93
CA PHE A 538 -5.67 16.27 -15.22
C PHE A 538 -6.68 16.50 -16.34
N ASP A 539 -6.22 16.41 -17.58
CA ASP A 539 -7.10 16.32 -18.74
C ASP A 539 -7.55 14.86 -18.98
N CYS A 540 -8.58 14.43 -18.26
CA CYS A 540 -9.04 13.05 -18.32
C CYS A 540 -9.63 12.62 -19.68
N GLU A 541 -10.04 13.57 -20.53
CA GLU A 541 -10.45 13.27 -21.92
C GLU A 541 -9.25 13.00 -22.84
N VAL A 542 -8.07 13.50 -22.49
CA VAL A 542 -6.79 13.11 -23.12
C VAL A 542 -6.30 11.78 -22.55
N VAL A 543 -6.39 11.58 -21.23
CA VAL A 543 -5.97 10.31 -20.58
C VAL A 543 -6.76 9.13 -21.15
N ARG A 544 -8.08 9.27 -21.33
CA ARG A 544 -8.98 8.21 -21.83
C ARG A 544 -8.61 7.72 -23.23
N ASP A 545 -8.04 8.58 -24.07
CA ASP A 545 -7.82 8.31 -25.49
C ASP A 545 -6.31 8.29 -25.82
N PRO A 546 -5.70 7.10 -25.90
CA PRO A 546 -4.29 6.94 -26.27
C PRO A 546 -3.87 7.61 -27.58
N SER A 547 -4.81 7.90 -28.49
CA SER A 547 -4.51 8.62 -29.73
C SER A 547 -4.17 10.10 -29.51
N LYS A 548 -4.59 10.67 -28.36
CA LYS A 548 -4.36 12.07 -27.97
C LYS A 548 -3.11 12.27 -27.11
N TRP A 549 -2.40 11.19 -26.79
CA TRP A 549 -1.24 11.26 -25.90
C TRP A 549 -0.06 12.00 -26.51
N GLU A 550 -0.04 12.24 -27.84
CA GLU A 550 1.01 13.02 -28.53
C GLU A 550 0.81 14.55 -28.47
#